data_AF-A0A0F9A432-F1
#
_entry.id   AF-A0A0F9A432-F1
#
_cell.length_a   1.000
_cell.length_b   1.000
_cell.length_c   1.000
_cell.angle_alpha   90.00
_cell.angle_beta   90.00
_cell.angle_gamma   90.00
#
_symmetry.space_group_name_H-M   'P 1'
#
loop_
_entity.id
_entity.type
_entity.pdbx_description
1 polymer ?
#
loop_
_entity_poly.entity_id
_entity_poly.type
_entity_poly.pdbx_seq_one_letter_code
_entity_poly.pdbx_strand_id
1 'polypeptide(L)'
;MDSYVKVLRSYDYNHFEFCIPVDEKATVQERNEARKDAERLANEAVRQYKKAKEMARKRDDRQLKIDYFILKITAIQDIPQSERTPEELAMLKQYEDKNWESQFDYPYDYEDDEI
;
A
#
# COMPACT_ATOMS: atom_id res chain seq x y z
N MET A 1 12.65 -16.37 -36.19
CA MET A 1 13.23 -15.32 -35.34
C MET A 1 12.07 -14.71 -34.57
N ASP A 2 11.91 -15.05 -33.29
CA ASP A 2 10.69 -14.71 -32.57
C ASP A 2 10.48 -13.19 -32.53
N SER A 3 9.34 -12.73 -33.06
CA SER A 3 8.96 -11.32 -33.12
C SER A 3 8.11 -11.00 -31.89
N TYR A 4 8.40 -9.87 -31.23
CA TYR A 4 7.70 -9.46 -30.02
C TYR A 4 7.42 -7.97 -30.03
N VAL A 5 6.32 -7.60 -29.39
CA VAL A 5 6.02 -6.22 -29.03
C VAL A 5 6.37 -6.02 -27.56
N LYS A 6 7.24 -5.05 -27.29
CA LYS A 6 7.70 -4.71 -25.95
C LYS A 6 7.15 -3.35 -25.54
N VAL A 7 6.57 -3.28 -24.35
CA VAL A 7 6.21 -2.02 -23.69
C VAL A 7 6.89 -1.97 -22.33
N LEU A 8 7.49 -0.82 -22.03
CA LEU A 8 8.11 -0.53 -20.75
C LEU A 8 7.46 0.72 -20.15
N ARG A 9 7.09 0.63 -18.87
CA ARG A 9 6.67 1.78 -18.06
C ARG A 9 7.61 1.92 -16.87
N SER A 10 8.01 3.14 -16.58
CA SER A 10 8.84 3.46 -15.41
C SER A 10 8.00 4.23 -14.40
N TYR A 11 8.06 3.82 -13.14
CA TYR A 11 7.44 4.53 -12.04
C TYR A 11 8.27 4.32 -10.78
N ASP A 12 8.55 5.40 -10.04
CA ASP A 12 9.20 5.31 -8.72
C ASP A 12 10.51 4.51 -8.73
N TYR A 13 11.37 4.80 -9.71
CA TYR A 13 12.65 4.10 -9.94
C TYR A 13 12.54 2.59 -10.24
N ASN A 14 11.35 2.08 -10.53
CA ASN A 14 11.10 0.71 -10.97
C ASN A 14 10.69 0.68 -12.45
N HIS A 15 10.95 -0.46 -13.10
CA HIS A 15 10.57 -0.71 -14.50
C HIS A 15 9.60 -1.89 -14.59
N PHE A 16 8.50 -1.67 -15.30
CA PHE A 16 7.47 -2.66 -15.58
C PHE A 16 7.49 -2.95 -17.08
N GLU A 17 7.99 -4.12 -17.45
CA GLU A 17 8.18 -4.53 -18.83
C GLU A 17 7.28 -5.71 -19.17
N PHE A 18 6.57 -5.59 -20.30
CA PHE A 18 5.76 -6.66 -20.86
C PHE A 18 6.15 -6.90 -22.31
N CYS A 19 6.36 -8.17 -22.63
CA CYS A 19 6.67 -8.63 -23.98
C CYS A 19 5.54 -9.55 -24.45
N ILE A 20 4.84 -9.15 -25.51
CA ILE A 20 3.82 -9.98 -26.15
C ILE A 20 4.42 -10.58 -27.42
N PRO A 21 4.49 -11.91 -27.54
CA PRO A 21 4.94 -12.56 -28.77
C PRO A 21 3.95 -12.30 -29.90
N VAL A 22 4.46 -12.05 -31.10
CA VAL A 22 3.66 -11.75 -32.30
C VAL A 22 4.29 -12.46 -33.49
N ASP A 23 3.47 -13.09 -34.34
CA ASP A 23 3.93 -13.73 -35.58
C ASP A 23 4.80 -12.76 -36.42
N GLU A 24 5.87 -13.27 -37.03
CA GLU A 24 6.69 -12.49 -37.96
C GLU A 24 5.85 -11.89 -39.10
N LYS A 25 4.85 -12.64 -39.58
CA LYS A 25 3.95 -12.23 -40.66
C LYS A 25 2.76 -11.40 -40.19
N ALA A 26 2.67 -11.09 -38.90
CA ALA A 26 1.59 -10.29 -38.36
C ALA A 26 1.53 -8.92 -39.04
N THR A 27 0.32 -8.53 -39.37
CA THR A 27 -0.02 -7.22 -39.92
C THR A 27 0.30 -6.10 -38.93
N VAL A 28 0.39 -4.87 -39.43
CA VAL A 28 0.55 -3.68 -38.59
C VAL A 28 -0.58 -3.55 -37.57
N GLN A 29 -1.80 -3.95 -37.96
CA GLN A 29 -2.97 -3.91 -37.08
C GLN A 29 -2.82 -4.89 -35.91
N GLU A 30 -2.46 -6.15 -36.17
CA GLU A 30 -2.24 -7.16 -35.12
C GLU A 30 -1.10 -6.76 -34.18
N ARG A 31 0.00 -6.23 -34.72
CA ARG A 31 1.10 -5.69 -33.91
C ARG A 31 0.66 -4.52 -33.03
N ASN A 32 -0.23 -3.65 -33.53
CA ASN A 32 -0.76 -2.54 -32.75
C ASN A 32 -1.73 -2.99 -31.65
N GLU A 33 -2.54 -4.04 -31.88
CA GLU A 33 -3.36 -4.62 -30.82
C GLU A 33 -2.49 -5.24 -29.73
N ALA A 34 -1.48 -6.03 -30.09
CA ALA A 34 -0.50 -6.55 -29.14
C ALA A 34 0.22 -5.44 -28.36
N ARG A 35 0.51 -4.30 -29.01
CA ARG A 35 1.07 -3.12 -28.32
C ARG A 35 0.12 -2.55 -27.28
N LYS A 36 -1.17 -2.40 -27.61
CA LYS A 36 -2.19 -1.90 -26.67
C LYS A 36 -2.37 -2.84 -25.49
N ASP A 37 -2.35 -4.15 -25.71
CA ASP A 37 -2.46 -5.14 -24.65
C ASP A 37 -1.25 -5.08 -23.71
N ALA A 38 -0.03 -5.04 -24.26
CA ALA A 38 1.19 -4.86 -23.46
C ALA A 38 1.15 -3.55 -22.65
N GLU A 39 0.60 -2.47 -23.24
CA GLU A 39 0.41 -1.19 -22.57
C GLU A 39 -0.61 -1.25 -21.43
N ARG A 40 -1.75 -1.93 -21.61
CA ARG A 40 -2.75 -2.15 -20.56
C ARG A 40 -2.14 -2.91 -19.38
N LEU A 41 -1.39 -3.99 -19.65
CA LEU A 41 -0.71 -4.78 -18.63
C LEU A 41 0.33 -3.95 -17.86
N ALA A 42 1.14 -3.16 -18.58
CA ALA A 42 2.12 -2.29 -17.95
C ALA A 42 1.46 -1.22 -17.06
N ASN A 43 0.36 -0.63 -17.50
CA ASN A 43 -0.39 0.34 -16.71
C ASN A 43 -1.03 -0.28 -15.46
N GLU A 44 -1.60 -1.47 -15.60
CA GLU A 44 -2.21 -2.21 -14.48
C GLU A 44 -1.16 -2.60 -13.43
N ALA A 45 0.01 -3.08 -13.87
CA ALA A 45 1.12 -3.38 -12.96
C ALA A 45 1.57 -2.14 -12.17
N VAL A 46 1.65 -0.97 -12.82
CA VAL A 46 1.95 0.30 -12.14
C VAL A 46 0.85 0.69 -11.16
N ARG A 47 -0.44 0.50 -11.51
CA ARG A 47 -1.58 0.76 -10.63
C ARG A 47 -1.50 -0.11 -9.37
N GLN A 48 -1.28 -1.40 -9.53
CA GLN A 48 -1.13 -2.35 -8.43
C GLN A 48 0.07 -2.01 -7.55
N TYR A 49 1.20 -1.64 -8.16
CA TYR A 49 2.38 -1.20 -7.41
C TYR A 49 2.09 0.03 -6.54
N LYS A 50 1.38 1.04 -7.08
CA LYS A 50 0.99 2.23 -6.32
C LYS A 50 0.12 1.86 -5.11
N LYS A 51 -0.90 1.01 -5.32
CA LYS A 51 -1.77 0.52 -4.23
C LYS A 51 -0.94 -0.23 -3.17
N ALA A 52 -0.05 -1.14 -3.60
CA ALA A 52 0.81 -1.90 -2.70
C ALA A 52 1.76 -1.00 -1.88
N LYS A 53 2.37 0.00 -2.53
CA LYS A 53 3.24 0.98 -1.86
C LYS A 53 2.48 1.83 -0.84
N GLU A 54 1.27 2.26 -1.17
CA GLU A 54 0.41 2.99 -0.22
C GLU A 54 0.04 2.13 0.99
N MET A 55 -0.32 0.87 0.77
CA MET A 55 -0.64 -0.07 1.85
C MET A 55 0.56 -0.32 2.76
N ALA A 56 1.76 -0.51 2.18
CA ALA A 56 2.99 -0.64 2.96
C ALA A 56 3.22 0.60 3.84
N ARG A 57 3.05 1.82 3.27
CA ARG A 57 3.15 3.07 4.03
C ARG A 57 2.12 3.14 5.17
N LYS A 58 0.86 2.76 4.92
CA LYS A 58 -0.20 2.75 5.95
C LYS A 58 0.14 1.78 7.09
N ARG A 59 0.70 0.60 6.77
CA ARG A 59 1.15 -0.37 7.77
C ARG A 59 2.30 0.20 8.62
N ASP A 60 3.28 0.82 7.98
CA ASP A 60 4.42 1.40 8.69
C ASP A 60 3.98 2.57 9.59
N ASP A 61 3.07 3.42 9.12
CA ASP A 61 2.49 4.50 9.93
C ASP A 61 1.64 3.97 11.10
N ARG A 62 0.86 2.90 10.89
CA ARG A 62 0.14 2.21 11.97
C ARG A 62 1.11 1.72 13.04
N GLN A 63 2.22 1.08 12.65
CA GLN A 63 3.22 0.59 13.59
C GLN A 63 3.84 1.73 14.40
N LEU A 64 4.24 2.83 13.73
CA LEU A 64 4.79 4.00 14.41
C LEU A 64 3.82 4.60 15.44
N LYS A 65 2.53 4.67 15.11
CA LYS A 65 1.49 5.15 16.03
C LYS A 65 1.31 4.23 17.24
N ILE A 66 1.34 2.92 17.03
CA ILE A 66 1.28 1.93 18.10
C ILE A 66 2.50 2.06 19.01
N ASP A 67 3.71 2.09 18.45
CA ASP A 67 4.94 2.20 19.22
C ASP A 67 4.96 3.50 20.06
N TYR A 68 4.51 4.61 19.47
CA TYR A 68 4.37 5.88 20.17
C TYR A 68 3.31 5.84 21.27
N PHE A 69 2.18 5.17 21.04
CA PHE A 69 1.14 4.99 22.05
C PHE A 69 1.66 4.16 23.23
N ILE A 70 2.33 3.03 22.96
CA ILE A 70 2.95 2.19 24.00
C ILE A 70 3.99 2.98 24.79
N LEU A 71 4.85 3.74 24.12
CA LEU A 71 5.85 4.59 24.78
C LEU A 71 5.19 5.57 25.76
N LYS A 72 4.07 6.21 25.36
CA LYS A 72 3.29 7.08 26.25
C LYS A 72 2.72 6.32 27.44
N ILE A 73 2.13 5.14 27.22
CA ILE A 73 1.58 4.32 28.30
C ILE A 73 2.67 3.96 29.32
N THR A 74 3.85 3.53 28.87
CA THR A 74 4.98 3.24 29.76
C THR A 74 5.39 4.48 30.55
N ALA A 75 5.52 5.64 29.90
CA ALA A 75 5.86 6.88 30.60
C ALA A 75 4.82 7.27 31.65
N ILE A 76 3.52 7.09 31.37
CA ILE A 76 2.43 7.38 32.32
C ILE A 76 2.44 6.40 33.50
N GLN A 77 2.79 5.12 33.27
CA GLN A 77 2.87 4.12 34.32
C GLN A 77 3.92 4.46 35.38
N ASP A 78 5.00 5.13 34.99
CA ASP A 78 6.05 5.61 35.89
C ASP A 78 5.63 6.84 36.72
N ILE A 79 4.58 7.56 36.32
CA ILE A 79 4.03 8.71 37.07
C ILE A 79 3.22 8.19 38.27
N PRO A 80 3.44 8.71 39.49
CA PRO A 80 2.61 8.37 40.65
C PRO A 80 1.13 8.64 40.37
N GLN A 81 0.23 7.74 40.80
CA GLN A 81 -1.20 7.84 40.48
C GLN A 81 -1.83 9.19 40.90
N SER A 82 -1.37 9.78 42.01
CA SER A 82 -1.83 11.08 42.51
C SER A 82 -1.42 12.27 41.63
N GLU A 83 -0.45 12.08 40.75
CA GLU A 83 0.13 13.10 39.87
C GLU A 83 -0.31 12.94 38.41
N ARG A 84 -1.04 11.87 38.08
CA ARG A 84 -1.54 11.62 36.73
C ARG A 84 -2.68 12.57 36.38
N THR A 85 -2.67 13.08 35.15
CA THR A 85 -3.78 13.90 34.65
C THR A 85 -5.00 13.05 34.31
N PRO A 86 -6.21 13.64 34.21
CA PRO A 86 -7.40 12.94 33.73
C PRO A 86 -7.20 12.29 32.35
N GLU A 87 -6.48 12.94 31.45
CA GLU A 87 -6.15 12.42 30.11
C GLU A 87 -5.26 11.18 30.19
N GLU A 88 -4.26 11.20 31.06
CA GLU A 88 -3.35 10.07 31.28
C GLU A 88 -4.07 8.86 31.87
N LEU A 89 -4.99 9.09 32.82
CA LEU A 89 -5.86 8.04 33.36
C LEU A 89 -6.79 7.47 32.29
N ALA A 90 -7.32 8.31 31.39
CA ALA A 90 -8.15 7.86 30.28
C ALA A 90 -7.33 7.01 29.28
N MET A 91 -6.09 7.39 28.98
CA MET A 91 -5.19 6.60 28.13
C MET A 91 -4.86 5.24 28.74
N LEU A 92 -4.56 5.18 30.04
CA LEU A 92 -4.32 3.90 30.73
C LEU A 92 -5.56 3.00 30.68
N LYS A 93 -6.75 3.56 30.96
CA LYS A 93 -8.00 2.82 30.89
C LYS A 93 -8.25 2.29 29.47
N GLN A 94 -8.01 3.11 28.45
CA GLN A 94 -8.12 2.70 27.06
C GLN A 94 -7.16 1.53 26.74
N TYR A 95 -5.94 1.57 27.26
CA TYR A 95 -4.97 0.47 27.13
C TYR A 95 -5.45 -0.82 27.82
N GLU A 96 -6.05 -0.70 29.01
CA GLU A 96 -6.60 -1.82 29.78
C GLU A 96 -7.83 -2.47 29.13
N ASP A 97 -8.62 -1.71 28.37
CA ASP A 97 -9.81 -2.20 27.64
C ASP A 97 -9.46 -3.14 26.46
N LYS A 98 -8.16 -3.41 26.19
CA LYS A 98 -7.60 -4.38 25.23
C LYS A 98 -8.04 -4.26 23.76
N ASN A 99 -8.88 -3.29 23.41
CA ASN A 99 -9.28 -2.98 22.04
C ASN A 99 -8.67 -1.66 21.53
N TRP A 100 -7.63 -1.16 22.18
CA TRP A 100 -7.00 0.10 21.80
C TRP A 100 -6.26 0.02 20.46
N GLU A 101 -5.84 -1.16 20.01
CA GLU A 101 -5.16 -1.33 18.73
C GLU A 101 -6.06 -0.99 17.54
N SER A 102 -7.37 -1.23 17.66
CA SER A 102 -8.33 -1.00 16.58
C SER A 102 -8.49 0.48 16.21
N GLN A 103 -8.09 1.40 17.09
CA GLN A 103 -8.11 2.84 16.80
C GLN A 103 -7.08 3.25 15.73
N PHE A 104 -6.09 2.40 15.49
CA PHE A 104 -5.03 2.61 14.50
C PHE A 104 -5.27 1.83 13.21
N ASP A 105 -6.36 1.07 13.15
CA ASP A 105 -6.72 0.35 11.94
C ASP A 105 -7.22 1.32 10.88
N TYR A 106 -6.67 1.19 9.69
CA TYR A 106 -7.16 1.89 8.52
C TYR A 106 -8.37 1.13 7.97
N PRO A 107 -9.57 1.72 7.90
CA PRO A 107 -10.71 1.07 7.25
C PRO A 107 -10.29 0.73 5.82
N TYR A 108 -10.26 -0.57 5.54
CA TYR A 108 -9.82 -1.10 4.27
C TYR A 108 -10.99 -0.95 3.29
N ASP A 109 -10.90 0.04 2.41
CA ASP A 109 -11.83 0.14 1.29
C ASP A 109 -11.29 -0.67 0.11
N TYR A 110 -11.93 -1.82 -0.13
CA TYR A 110 -11.70 -2.68 -1.30
C TYR A 110 -12.43 -2.18 -2.54
N GLU A 111 -13.09 -1.01 -2.52
CA GLU A 111 -13.70 -0.47 -3.73
C GLU A 111 -12.57 -0.14 -4.74
N ASP A 112 -12.33 -1.11 -5.63
CA ASP A 112 -11.89 -0.81 -6.99
C ASP A 112 -12.93 0.16 -7.53
N ASP A 113 -12.58 1.43 -7.59
CA ASP A 113 -13.23 2.38 -8.50
C ASP A 113 -13.32 1.67 -9.86
N GLU A 114 -14.51 1.15 -10.18
CA GLU A 114 -14.81 0.51 -11.46
C GLU A 114 -14.40 1.49 -12.57
N ILE A 115 -13.52 1.05 -13.46
CA ILE A 115 -13.11 1.79 -14.66
C ILE A 115 -14.29 1.94 -15.60
#